data_AF-V4CMD9-F1
#
_entry.id   AF-V4CMD9-F1
#
_cell.length_a   1.000
_cell.length_b   1.000
_cell.length_c   1.000
_cell.angle_alpha   90.00
_cell.angle_beta   90.00
_cell.angle_gamma   90.00
#
_symmetry.space_group_name_H-M   'P 1'
#
loop_
_entity.id
_entity.type
_entity.pdbx_description
1 polymer ?
#
loop_
_entity_poly.entity_id
_entity_poly.type
_entity_poly.pdbx_seq_one_letter_code
_entity_poly.pdbx_strand_id
1 'polypeptide(L)'
;PVATRGSILYFLIVEMSMVNVMYQTSLKQFLELFDLSMAKSQKSPITGKRINNIIEYLNLSVFRYTARGLYENDKFLFTILMTLKIEMAAGRVRPEEFQVFIKGK
;
A
#
# COMPACT_ATOMS: atom_id res chain seq x y z
N PRO A 1 0.33 -13.19 -6.12
CA PRO A 1 1.08 -11.90 -6.18
C PRO A 1 0.20 -10.65 -5.97
N VAL A 2 -0.86 -10.47 -6.77
CA VAL A 2 -1.75 -9.29 -6.65
C VAL A 2 -2.51 -9.27 -5.32
N ALA A 3 -3.11 -10.40 -4.92
CA ALA A 3 -3.81 -10.52 -3.64
C ALA A 3 -2.90 -10.24 -2.43
N THR A 4 -1.67 -10.78 -2.44
CA THR A 4 -0.65 -10.51 -1.41
C THR A 4 -0.28 -9.03 -1.35
N ARG A 5 -0.15 -8.35 -2.49
CA ARG A 5 0.06 -6.90 -2.52
C ARG A 5 -1.15 -6.16 -1.93
N GLY A 6 -2.36 -6.56 -2.30
CA GLY A 6 -3.60 -6.00 -1.76
C GLY A 6 -3.71 -6.13 -0.24
N SER A 7 -3.39 -7.29 0.32
CA SER A 7 -3.45 -7.49 1.78
C SER A 7 -2.45 -6.60 2.52
N ILE A 8 -1.23 -6.45 2.02
CA ILE A 8 -0.22 -5.56 2.62
C ILE A 8 -0.72 -4.11 2.64
N LEU A 9 -1.27 -3.64 1.52
CA LEU A 9 -1.79 -2.28 1.41
C LEU A 9 -3.00 -2.05 2.31
N TYR A 10 -3.93 -3.00 2.38
CA TYR A 10 -5.10 -2.88 3.25
C TYR A 10 -4.70 -2.79 4.72
N PHE A 11 -3.85 -3.70 5.20
CA PHE A 11 -3.41 -3.68 6.61
C PHE A 11 -2.64 -2.40 6.94
N LEU A 12 -1.81 -1.90 6.02
CA LEU A 12 -1.16 -0.61 6.21
C LEU A 12 -2.17 0.54 6.40
N ILE A 13 -3.21 0.62 5.57
CA ILE A 13 -4.24 1.67 5.68
C ILE A 13 -4.96 1.56 7.03
N VAL A 14 -5.29 0.34 7.47
CA VAL A 14 -5.91 0.11 8.78
C VAL A 14 -4.96 0.52 9.91
N GLU A 15 -3.67 0.21 9.81
CA GLU A 15 -2.67 0.62 10.81
C GLU A 15 -2.57 2.15 10.97
N MET A 16 -2.89 2.94 9.93
CA MET A 16 -2.92 4.40 10.03
C MET A 16 -3.97 4.92 11.03
N SER A 17 -5.01 4.14 11.36
CA SER A 17 -5.96 4.52 12.41
C SER A 17 -5.33 4.59 13.80
N MET A 18 -4.18 3.92 14.00
CA MET A 18 -3.40 4.02 15.24
C MET A 18 -2.60 5.31 15.32
N VAL A 19 -2.28 5.94 14.18
CA VAL A 19 -1.63 7.26 14.13
C VAL A 19 -2.65 8.34 14.45
N ASN A 20 -3.84 8.26 13.83
CA ASN A 20 -4.95 9.15 14.13
C ASN A 20 -6.28 8.41 13.92
N VAL A 21 -7.17 8.49 14.91
CA VAL A 21 -8.50 7.85 14.88
C VAL A 21 -9.35 8.28 13.69
N MET A 22 -9.07 9.45 13.08
CA MET A 22 -9.77 9.92 11.89
C MET A 22 -9.42 9.14 10.61
N TYR A 23 -8.30 8.41 10.59
CA TYR A 23 -7.82 7.66 9.41
C TYR A 23 -8.46 6.27 9.26
N GLN A 24 -9.70 6.11 9.71
CA GLN A 24 -10.42 4.86 9.56
C GLN A 24 -10.89 4.67 8.12
N THR A 25 -10.61 3.48 7.59
CA THR A 25 -11.08 3.06 6.25
C THR A 25 -11.68 1.67 6.35
N SER A 26 -12.86 1.49 5.74
CA SER A 26 -13.52 0.18 5.71
C SER A 26 -12.88 -0.75 4.67
N LEU A 27 -12.96 -2.06 4.91
CA LEU A 27 -12.55 -3.07 3.93
C LEU A 27 -13.32 -2.90 2.61
N LYS A 28 -14.62 -2.54 2.68
CA LYS A 28 -15.45 -2.34 1.49
C LYS A 28 -14.89 -1.26 0.56
N GLN A 29 -14.54 -0.09 1.10
CA GLN A 29 -13.94 0.99 0.31
C GLN A 29 -12.62 0.57 -0.33
N PHE A 30 -11.80 -0.20 0.39
CA PHE A 30 -10.56 -0.74 -0.17
C PHE A 30 -10.83 -1.74 -1.32
N LEU A 31 -11.81 -2.63 -1.16
CA LEU A 31 -12.17 -3.60 -2.20
C LEU A 31 -12.68 -2.91 -3.47
N GLU A 32 -13.44 -1.82 -3.34
CA GLU A 32 -13.86 -1.01 -4.49
C GLU A 32 -12.65 -0.44 -5.26
N LEU A 33 -11.62 0.04 -4.55
CA LEU A 33 -10.37 0.49 -5.18
C LEU A 33 -9.59 -0.67 -5.82
N PHE A 34 -9.60 -1.83 -5.17
CA PHE A 34 -8.94 -3.03 -5.68
C PHE A 34 -9.59 -3.51 -6.99
N ASP A 35 -10.92 -3.60 -7.04
CA ASP A 35 -11.67 -3.95 -8.23
C ASP A 35 -11.48 -2.91 -9.35
N LEU A 36 -11.49 -1.63 -8.99
CA LEU A 36 -11.20 -0.56 -9.92
C LEU A 36 -9.79 -0.68 -10.52
N SER A 37 -8.80 -1.07 -9.71
CA SER A 37 -7.43 -1.29 -10.19
C SER A 37 -7.34 -2.44 -11.17
N MET A 38 -8.10 -3.51 -10.96
CA MET A 38 -8.18 -4.62 -11.91
C MET A 38 -8.87 -4.19 -13.20
N ALA A 39 -9.94 -3.38 -13.13
CA ALA A 39 -10.68 -2.94 -14.31
C ALA A 39 -9.92 -1.90 -15.16
N LYS A 40 -9.25 -0.93 -14.53
CA LYS A 40 -8.68 0.26 -15.19
C LYS A 40 -7.19 0.17 -15.54
N SER A 41 -6.45 -0.76 -14.94
CA SER A 41 -5.03 -0.95 -15.27
C SER A 41 -4.83 -1.38 -16.72
N GLN A 42 -3.65 -1.06 -17.29
CA GLN A 42 -3.33 -1.36 -18.68
C GLN A 42 -3.42 -2.86 -18.96
N LYS A 43 -4.26 -3.23 -19.93
CA LYS A 43 -4.43 -4.62 -20.36
C LYS A 43 -3.18 -5.08 -21.13
N SER A 44 -2.84 -6.36 -20.99
CA SER A 44 -1.74 -6.98 -21.72
C SER A 44 -2.09 -8.44 -21.98
N PRO A 45 -1.78 -8.98 -23.17
CA PRO A 45 -1.96 -10.41 -23.46
C PRO A 45 -0.96 -11.29 -22.69
N ILE A 46 0.14 -10.71 -22.21
CA ILE A 46 1.14 -11.41 -21.39
C ILE A 46 0.71 -11.32 -19.94
N THR A 47 0.37 -12.46 -19.34
CA THR A 47 -0.12 -12.55 -17.95
C THR A 47 0.83 -11.89 -16.94
N GLY A 48 2.14 -12.12 -17.05
CA GLY A 48 3.12 -11.50 -16.16
C GLY A 48 3.13 -9.96 -16.25
N LYS A 49 3.11 -9.42 -17.47
CA LYS A 49 3.03 -7.97 -17.69
C LYS A 49 1.71 -7.39 -17.19
N ARG A 50 0.60 -8.11 -17.39
CA ARG A 50 -0.71 -7.73 -16.87
C ARG A 50 -0.72 -7.62 -15.34
N ILE A 51 -0.15 -8.61 -14.66
CA ILE A 51 -0.04 -8.62 -13.18
C ILE A 51 0.74 -7.39 -12.69
N ASN A 52 1.87 -7.08 -13.31
CA ASN A 52 2.68 -5.91 -12.94
C ASN A 52 1.90 -4.60 -13.15
N ASN A 53 1.20 -4.45 -14.28
CA ASN A 53 0.37 -3.29 -14.56
C ASN A 53 -0.75 -3.09 -13.52
N ILE A 54 -1.37 -4.19 -13.05
CA ILE A 54 -2.38 -4.13 -11.98
C ILE A 54 -1.74 -3.67 -10.68
N ILE A 55 -0.60 -4.24 -10.30
CA ILE A 55 0.10 -3.89 -9.05
C ILE A 55 0.52 -2.42 -9.05
N GLU A 56 1.07 -1.93 -10.15
CA GLU A 56 1.50 -0.54 -10.28
C GLU A 56 0.32 0.43 -10.17
N TYR A 57 -0.78 0.13 -10.88
CA TYR A 57 -1.99 0.92 -10.80
C TYR A 57 -2.57 0.91 -9.38
N LEU A 58 -2.68 -0.27 -8.75
CA LEU A 58 -3.19 -0.43 -7.39
C LEU A 58 -2.38 0.41 -6.39
N ASN A 59 -1.04 0.34 -6.46
CA ASN A 59 -0.16 1.12 -5.58
C ASN A 59 -0.47 2.61 -5.70
N LEU A 60 -0.53 3.14 -6.93
CA LEU A 60 -0.77 4.56 -7.15
C LEU A 60 -2.20 4.98 -6.75
N SER A 61 -3.20 4.15 -7.03
CA SER A 61 -4.59 4.40 -6.65
C SER A 61 -4.77 4.45 -5.14
N VAL A 62 -4.22 3.46 -4.42
CA VAL A 62 -4.26 3.41 -2.95
C VAL A 62 -3.50 4.58 -2.34
N PHE A 63 -2.32 4.90 -2.87
CA PHE A 63 -1.54 6.04 -2.41
C PHE A 63 -2.34 7.34 -2.54
N ARG A 64 -2.89 7.63 -3.72
CA ARG A 64 -3.67 8.84 -3.98
C ARG A 64 -4.95 8.91 -3.15
N TYR A 65 -5.63 7.79 -2.98
CA TYR A 65 -6.85 7.72 -2.17
C TYR A 65 -6.56 8.02 -0.71
N THR A 66 -5.54 7.36 -0.14
CA THR A 66 -5.19 7.50 1.28
C THR A 66 -4.61 8.89 1.53
N ALA A 67 -3.65 9.34 0.73
CA ALA A 67 -3.02 10.66 0.90
C ALA A 67 -4.01 11.84 0.77
N ARG A 68 -5.17 11.65 0.14
CA ARG A 68 -6.24 12.67 0.12
C ARG A 68 -6.93 12.81 1.48
N GLY A 69 -7.05 11.73 2.23
CA GLY A 69 -7.68 11.70 3.55
C GLY A 69 -6.75 12.01 4.72
N LEU A 70 -5.43 12.00 4.50
CA LEU A 70 -4.42 12.28 5.54
C LEU A 70 -4.13 13.78 5.67
N TYR A 71 -3.86 14.24 6.90
CA TYR A 71 -3.24 15.54 7.14
C TYR A 71 -1.83 15.59 6.51
N GLU A 72 -1.40 16.78 6.08
CA GLU A 72 -0.10 16.96 5.40
C GLU A 72 1.08 16.39 6.20
N ASN A 73 1.07 16.56 7.52
CA ASN A 73 2.13 16.08 8.42
C ASN A 73 2.27 14.54 8.39
N ASP A 74 1.20 13.80 8.10
CA ASP A 74 1.19 12.33 8.15
C ASP A 74 1.41 11.69 6.76
N LYS A 75 1.36 12.47 5.68
CA LYS A 75 1.56 11.94 4.32
C LYS A 75 2.95 11.38 4.11
N PHE A 76 3.97 12.04 4.66
CA PHE A 76 5.34 11.57 4.56
C PHE A 76 5.54 10.23 5.30
N LEU A 77 4.99 10.13 6.51
CA LEU A 77 4.99 8.89 7.29
C LEU A 77 4.35 7.75 6.50
N PHE A 78 3.16 7.97 5.94
CA PHE A 78 2.47 6.96 5.13
C PHE A 78 3.29 6.53 3.91
N THR A 79 3.94 7.48 3.22
CA THR A 79 4.76 7.21 2.03
C THR A 79 5.94 6.28 2.36
N ILE A 80 6.65 6.56 3.46
CA ILE A 80 7.75 5.73 3.93
C ILE A 80 7.25 4.35 4.36
N LEU A 81 6.20 4.28 5.18
CA LEU A 81 5.64 3.01 5.65
C LEU A 81 5.15 2.13 4.50
N MET A 82 4.49 2.72 3.50
CA MET A 82 4.05 2.02 2.30
C MET A 82 5.22 1.38 1.56
N THR A 83 6.31 2.14 1.39
CA THR A 83 7.52 1.65 0.73
C THR A 83 8.16 0.53 1.54
N LEU A 84 8.38 0.74 2.84
CA LEU A 84 9.03 -0.24 3.70
C LEU A 84 8.23 -1.56 3.78
N LYS A 85 6.91 -1.51 3.97
CA LYS A 85 6.07 -2.72 4.00
C LYS A 85 6.12 -3.49 2.68
N ILE A 86 6.15 -2.78 1.55
CA ILE A 86 6.28 -3.37 0.21
C ILE A 86 7.63 -4.07 0.03
N GLU A 87 8.72 -3.42 0.45
CA GLU A 87 10.09 -3.90 0.29
C GLU A 87 10.42 -5.05 1.26
N MET A 88 9.90 -4.98 2.49
CA MET A 88 9.98 -6.08 3.46
C MET A 88 9.27 -7.33 2.94
N ALA A 89 8.08 -7.19 2.35
CA ALA A 89 7.38 -8.31 1.75
C ALA A 89 8.09 -8.87 0.50
N ALA A 90 8.90 -8.07 -0.18
CA ALA A 90 9.76 -8.51 -1.28
C ALA A 90 11.08 -9.14 -0.80
N GLY A 91 11.33 -9.16 0.51
CA GLY A 91 12.57 -9.67 1.11
C GLY A 91 13.81 -8.80 0.87
N ARG A 92 13.63 -7.57 0.36
CA ARG A 92 14.73 -6.63 0.08
C ARG A 92 15.13 -5.81 1.30
N VAL A 93 14.25 -5.71 2.29
CA VAL A 93 14.53 -5.10 3.59
C VAL A 93 14.33 -6.17 4.65
N ARG A 94 15.37 -6.43 5.45
CA ARG A 94 15.30 -7.38 6.56
C ARG A 94 14.51 -6.77 7.72
N PRO A 95 13.75 -7.56 8.49
CA PRO A 95 13.07 -7.06 9.68
C PRO A 95 14.03 -6.41 10.68
N GLU A 96 15.25 -6.92 10.81
CA GLU A 96 16.32 -6.34 11.64
C GLU A 96 16.71 -4.93 11.20
N GLU A 97 16.91 -4.71 9.90
CA GLU A 97 17.25 -3.39 9.33
C GLU A 97 16.12 -2.39 9.56
N PHE A 98 14.87 -2.85 9.40
CA PHE A 98 13.70 -2.04 9.74
C PHE A 98 13.68 -1.67 11.23
N GLN A 99 13.98 -2.62 12.13
CA GLN A 99 14.05 -2.35 13.58
C GLN A 99 15.14 -1.35 13.93
N VAL A 100 16.33 -1.47 13.33
CA VAL A 100 17.42 -0.50 13.51
C VAL A 100 17.00 0.88 13.01
N PHE A 101 16.34 0.96 11.85
CA PHE A 101 15.86 2.23 11.30
C PHE A 101 14.88 2.95 12.23
N ILE A 102 13.96 2.23 12.88
CA ILE A 102 12.96 2.83 13.77
C ILE A 102 13.47 3.09 15.21
N LYS A 103 14.39 2.26 15.73
CA LYS A 103 14.86 2.34 17.12
C LYS A 103 16.21 3.03 17.27
N GLY A 104 17.00 3.14 16.19
CA GLY A 104 18.33 3.74 16.20
C GLY A 104 19.36 2.96 17.05
N LYS A 105 19.13 1.67 17.31
CA LYS A 105 20.05 0.78 18.02
C LYS A 105 20.21 -0.52 17.27
#